data_AF-A0A9D0U266-F1
#
_entry.id   AF-A0A9D0U266-F1
#
_cell.length_a   1.000
_cell.length_b   1.000
_cell.length_c   1.000
_cell.angle_alpha   90.00
_cell.angle_beta   90.00
_cell.angle_gamma   90.00
#
_symmetry.space_group_name_H-M   'P 1'
#
loop_
_entity.id
_entity.type
_entity.pdbx_description
1 polymer ?
#
loop_
_entity_poly.entity_id
_entity_poly.type
_entity_poly.pdbx_seq_one_letter_code
_entity_poly.pdbx_strand_id
1 'polypeptide(L)'
;HHSDTEDVLSILREAGLAKHSHVIGQLNYDDEIRFSWADETVYAASRVTLQQYWAETSYRMQALRDNETCAQQEFESIATPNNRGIPVDLSFDINENIAAPYINHTRPSVAILREQGVNGQQEMAAAFNKAGFRAVDVHMTDIIDGRITFDGFSGVVACGGFSYGDVLGAGGGWAKSILLNSQVTETFSAFFARDDVFALGVCNGCQMFSQIKDIIPNAEHWPRFHRNFSEQFEARLSTVEVMKSPSIFLQGMEGSLLPVAVSHGEGRAVFAEQGHDVQAVVDTGTVSLRYVDHAGKVAEDYPYNPNGSPAGITGLTTESGQFTIMMPHPERLFRSVQYSWKPDEWGEDGAWMRMFRNARVFVD
;
A
#
# COMPACT_ATOMS: atom_id res chain seq x y z
N HIS A 1 23.89 -13.57 19.52
CA HIS A 1 23.78 -14.54 20.62
C HIS A 1 23.81 -15.95 20.05
N HIS A 2 24.60 -16.84 20.65
CA HIS A 2 24.77 -18.23 20.23
C HIS A 2 24.00 -19.21 21.14
N SER A 3 22.91 -18.77 21.79
CA SER A 3 22.24 -19.51 22.87
C SER A 3 21.83 -20.93 22.47
N ASP A 4 21.48 -21.13 21.20
CA ASP A 4 20.90 -22.39 20.73
C ASP A 4 21.92 -23.24 19.95
N THR A 5 23.20 -22.80 19.89
CA THR A 5 24.21 -23.43 19.04
C THR A 5 24.47 -24.88 19.43
N GLU A 6 24.57 -25.18 20.73
CA GLU A 6 24.83 -26.53 21.22
C GLU A 6 23.65 -27.47 20.94
N ASP A 7 22.43 -27.00 21.17
CA ASP A 7 21.20 -27.76 20.92
C ASP A 7 21.06 -28.11 19.43
N VAL A 8 21.27 -27.13 18.55
CA VAL A 8 21.25 -27.33 17.10
C VAL A 8 22.34 -28.30 16.65
N LEU A 9 23.56 -28.18 17.17
CA LEU A 9 24.64 -29.12 16.85
C LEU A 9 24.35 -30.54 17.37
N SER A 10 23.63 -30.68 18.49
CA SER A 10 23.17 -31.98 18.99
C SER A 10 22.18 -32.63 18.01
N ILE A 11 21.18 -31.88 17.56
CA ILE A 11 20.20 -32.34 16.57
C ILE A 11 20.89 -32.78 15.27
N LEU A 12 21.84 -31.97 14.77
CA LEU A 12 22.61 -32.30 13.56
C LEU A 12 23.47 -33.55 13.76
N ARG A 13 24.00 -33.77 14.96
CA ARG A 13 24.75 -34.99 15.30
C ARG A 13 23.85 -36.23 15.30
N GLU A 14 22.67 -36.14 15.91
CA GLU A 14 21.67 -37.22 15.91
C GLU A 14 21.22 -37.58 14.49
N ALA A 15 21.16 -36.58 13.60
CA ALA A 15 20.89 -36.78 12.17
C ALA A 15 22.10 -37.32 11.36
N GLY A 16 23.25 -37.58 11.99
CA GLY A 16 24.46 -38.07 11.32
C GLY A 16 25.23 -37.01 10.51
N LEU A 17 24.91 -35.73 10.70
CA LEU A 17 25.49 -34.61 9.95
C LEU A 17 26.67 -33.92 10.65
N ALA A 18 27.06 -34.37 11.84
CA ALA A 18 28.11 -33.72 12.65
C ALA A 18 29.41 -33.40 11.90
N LYS A 19 29.88 -34.31 11.02
CA LYS A 19 31.12 -34.13 10.25
C LYS A 19 31.01 -33.08 9.12
N HIS A 20 29.81 -32.58 8.86
CA HIS A 20 29.49 -31.59 7.82
C HIS A 20 28.99 -30.27 8.40
N SER A 21 28.94 -30.13 9.73
CA SER A 21 28.39 -28.97 10.42
C SER A 21 29.49 -28.25 11.20
N HIS A 22 29.70 -26.97 10.89
CA HIS A 22 30.74 -26.15 11.49
C HIS A 22 30.17 -24.79 11.91
N VAL A 23 30.56 -24.31 13.08
CA VAL A 23 30.30 -22.92 13.49
C VAL A 23 31.32 -22.05 12.78
N ILE A 24 30.86 -21.17 11.89
CA ILE A 24 31.73 -20.38 11.01
C ILE A 24 31.84 -18.90 11.39
N GLY A 25 31.05 -18.43 12.36
CA GLY A 25 31.12 -17.04 12.81
C GLY A 25 29.88 -16.57 13.56
N GLN A 26 29.82 -15.25 13.77
CA GLN A 26 28.76 -14.54 14.46
C GLN A 26 28.54 -13.16 13.83
N LEU A 27 27.40 -12.53 14.14
CA LEU A 27 27.13 -11.14 13.74
C LEU A 27 28.04 -10.16 14.51
N ASN A 28 28.37 -9.04 13.89
CA ASN A 28 29.07 -7.90 14.51
C ASN A 28 28.29 -6.60 14.23
N TYR A 29 28.74 -5.48 14.82
CA TYR A 29 28.10 -4.17 14.70
C TYR A 29 28.98 -3.14 13.98
N ASP A 30 30.06 -3.58 13.33
CA ASP A 30 31.08 -2.71 12.72
C ASP A 30 30.82 -2.47 11.22
N ASP A 31 29.68 -2.94 10.70
CA ASP A 31 29.33 -2.88 9.27
C ASP A 31 30.36 -3.52 8.32
N GLU A 32 31.02 -4.59 8.79
CA GLU A 32 32.04 -5.31 8.04
C GLU A 32 31.75 -6.81 7.95
N ILE A 33 32.12 -7.39 6.80
CA ILE A 33 32.24 -8.83 6.63
C ILE A 33 33.71 -9.21 6.80
N ARG A 34 34.01 -9.98 7.85
CA ARG A 34 35.36 -10.41 8.22
C ARG A 34 35.49 -11.93 8.14
N PHE A 35 36.50 -12.40 7.42
CA PHE A 35 36.94 -13.79 7.42
C PHE A 35 38.29 -13.87 8.12
N SER A 36 38.40 -14.72 9.12
CA SER A 36 39.64 -15.01 9.83
C SER A 36 40.02 -16.48 9.73
N TRP A 37 41.32 -16.74 9.81
CA TRP A 37 41.90 -18.08 9.88
C TRP A 37 43.01 -18.07 10.94
N ALA A 38 42.92 -18.97 11.92
CA ALA A 38 43.87 -19.02 13.04
C ALA A 38 44.09 -17.64 13.71
N ASP A 39 42.99 -16.92 13.96
CA ASP A 39 42.96 -15.56 14.54
C ASP A 39 43.60 -14.45 13.69
N GLU A 40 44.08 -14.75 12.48
CA GLU A 40 44.54 -13.76 11.51
C GLU A 40 43.42 -13.39 10.53
N THR A 41 43.25 -12.09 10.26
CA THR A 41 42.28 -11.61 9.25
C THR A 41 42.76 -12.00 7.85
N VAL A 42 41.98 -12.85 7.18
CA VAL A 42 42.20 -13.24 5.78
C VAL A 42 41.58 -12.22 4.83
N TYR A 43 40.39 -11.74 5.18
CA TYR A 43 39.66 -10.73 4.41
C TYR A 43 38.78 -9.91 5.33
N ALA A 44 38.73 -8.60 5.11
CA ALA A 44 37.78 -7.71 5.74
C ALA A 44 37.39 -6.62 4.74
N ALA A 45 36.10 -6.36 4.60
CA ALA A 45 35.59 -5.25 3.82
C ALA A 45 34.25 -4.77 4.38
N SER A 46 33.92 -3.51 4.09
CA SER A 46 32.61 -2.94 4.42
C SER A 46 31.50 -3.74 3.74
N ARG A 47 30.44 -4.03 4.50
CA ARG A 47 29.22 -4.65 3.99
C ARG A 47 28.55 -3.77 2.93
N VAL A 48 28.59 -2.43 3.05
CA VAL A 48 28.11 -1.50 2.00
C VAL A 48 28.82 -1.76 0.68
N THR A 49 30.16 -1.77 0.70
CA THR A 49 30.95 -1.97 -0.51
C THR A 49 30.64 -3.30 -1.18
N LEU A 50 30.56 -4.38 -0.39
CA LEU A 50 30.25 -5.70 -0.92
C LEU A 50 28.82 -5.78 -1.49
N GLN A 51 27.86 -5.15 -0.83
CA GLN A 51 26.48 -5.08 -1.32
C GLN A 51 26.37 -4.25 -2.60
N GLN A 52 27.12 -3.15 -2.73
CA GLN A 52 27.16 -2.36 -3.96
C GLN A 52 27.80 -3.14 -5.12
N TYR A 53 28.89 -3.87 -4.89
CA TYR A 53 29.46 -4.76 -5.92
C TYR A 53 28.45 -5.83 -6.35
N TRP A 54 27.74 -6.43 -5.40
CA TRP A 54 26.71 -7.40 -5.69
C TRP A 54 25.53 -6.78 -6.48
N ALA A 55 25.11 -5.56 -6.12
CA ALA A 55 23.97 -4.88 -6.72
C ALA A 55 24.29 -4.19 -8.07
N GLU A 56 25.56 -3.98 -8.41
CA GLU A 56 25.97 -3.20 -9.58
C GLU A 56 25.33 -3.71 -10.87
N THR A 57 25.23 -5.02 -11.05
CA THR A 57 24.59 -5.59 -12.25
C THR A 57 23.12 -5.15 -12.37
N SER A 58 22.35 -5.19 -11.28
CA SER A 58 20.95 -4.74 -11.28
C SER A 58 20.86 -3.24 -11.54
N TYR A 59 21.73 -2.44 -10.90
CA TYR A 59 21.82 -1.00 -11.13
C TYR A 59 22.07 -0.66 -12.61
N ARG A 60 23.08 -1.27 -13.24
CA ARG A 60 23.40 -1.03 -14.66
C ARG A 60 22.22 -1.41 -15.56
N MET A 61 21.55 -2.53 -15.28
CA MET A 61 20.38 -2.95 -16.05
C MET A 61 19.20 -1.98 -15.90
N GLN A 62 18.92 -1.50 -14.68
CA GLN A 62 17.88 -0.50 -14.43
C GLN A 62 18.23 0.82 -15.11
N ALA A 63 19.47 1.32 -14.99
CA ALA A 63 19.88 2.57 -15.62
C ALA A 63 19.77 2.56 -17.16
N LEU A 64 19.89 1.39 -17.78
CA LEU A 64 19.70 1.22 -19.23
C LEU A 64 18.23 1.08 -19.66
N ARG A 65 17.36 0.60 -18.76
CA ARG A 65 15.97 0.22 -19.07
C ARG A 65 14.93 1.22 -18.57
N ASP A 66 15.16 1.76 -17.37
CA ASP A 66 14.25 2.58 -16.57
C ASP A 66 14.76 4.04 -16.54
N ASN A 67 14.17 4.87 -15.68
CA ASN A 67 14.74 6.19 -15.40
C ASN A 67 16.09 6.08 -14.67
N GLU A 68 17.15 6.61 -15.30
CA GLU A 68 18.52 6.56 -14.78
C GLU A 68 18.65 7.18 -13.38
N THR A 69 17.92 8.26 -13.09
CA THR A 69 17.92 8.90 -11.76
C THR A 69 17.36 7.98 -10.70
N CYS A 70 16.26 7.27 -10.98
CA CYS A 70 15.70 6.29 -10.04
C CYS A 70 16.68 5.13 -9.80
N ALA A 71 17.26 4.58 -10.87
CA ALA A 71 18.25 3.50 -10.75
C ALA A 71 19.45 3.92 -9.90
N GLN A 72 19.94 5.15 -10.09
CA GLN A 72 21.03 5.72 -9.29
C GLN A 72 20.63 5.91 -7.82
N GLN A 73 19.48 6.52 -7.54
CA GLN A 73 18.98 6.73 -6.18
C GLN A 73 18.84 5.41 -5.42
N GLU A 74 18.29 4.37 -6.05
CA GLU A 74 18.17 3.04 -5.43
C GLU A 74 19.54 2.41 -5.16
N PHE A 75 20.49 2.51 -6.09
CA PHE A 75 21.85 2.00 -5.89
C PHE A 75 22.60 2.74 -4.77
N GLU A 76 22.48 4.07 -4.71
CA GLU A 76 23.11 4.91 -3.70
C GLU A 76 22.50 4.70 -2.31
N SER A 77 21.21 4.33 -2.23
CA SER A 77 20.52 4.04 -0.96
C SER A 77 21.15 2.90 -0.14
N ILE A 78 21.93 2.02 -0.79
CA ILE A 78 22.70 0.94 -0.11
C ILE A 78 23.70 1.52 0.90
N ALA A 79 24.21 2.72 0.62
CA ALA A 79 25.19 3.42 1.44
C ALA A 79 24.55 4.41 2.43
N THR A 80 23.22 4.46 2.54
CA THR A 80 22.54 5.33 3.50
C THR A 80 22.99 5.02 4.94
N PRO A 81 23.60 5.97 5.66
CA PRO A 81 24.07 5.75 7.02
C PRO A 81 22.91 5.45 7.97
N ASN A 82 23.14 4.57 8.95
CA ASN A 82 22.15 4.22 9.98
C ASN A 82 20.79 3.77 9.41
N ASN A 83 20.78 3.16 8.22
CA ASN A 83 19.57 2.60 7.63
C ASN A 83 19.04 1.47 8.52
N ARG A 84 17.92 1.72 9.22
CA ARG A 84 17.29 0.77 10.15
C ARG A 84 16.32 -0.20 9.45
N GLY A 85 16.23 -0.14 8.13
CA GLY A 85 15.24 -0.87 7.35
C GLY A 85 13.86 -0.22 7.43
N ILE A 86 12.83 -1.01 7.18
CA ILE A 86 11.43 -0.57 7.07
C ILE A 86 10.95 -0.08 8.46
N PRO A 87 10.60 1.20 8.63
CA PRO A 87 10.11 1.70 9.90
C PRO A 87 8.67 1.27 10.14
N VAL A 88 8.37 0.94 11.40
CA VAL A 88 7.02 0.67 11.89
C VAL A 88 6.85 1.45 13.18
N ASP A 89 5.84 2.30 13.22
CA ASP A 89 5.42 3.01 14.44
C ASP A 89 3.90 3.06 14.44
N LEU A 90 3.27 2.68 15.55
CA LEU A 90 1.83 2.46 15.64
C LEU A 90 1.23 3.41 16.67
N SER A 91 0.28 4.24 16.24
CA SER A 91 -0.48 5.13 17.13
C SER A 91 -1.71 4.46 17.78
N PHE A 92 -1.92 3.17 17.52
CA PHE A 92 -3.06 2.38 18.01
C PHE A 92 -2.66 0.93 18.32
N ASP A 93 -3.49 0.22 19.08
CA ASP A 93 -3.33 -1.22 19.29
C ASP A 93 -3.92 -2.01 18.12
N ILE A 94 -3.05 -2.68 17.35
CA ILE A 94 -3.45 -3.51 16.20
C ILE A 94 -4.33 -4.70 16.59
N ASN A 95 -4.26 -5.14 17.85
CA ASN A 95 -5.04 -6.26 18.37
C ASN A 95 -6.42 -5.82 18.87
N GLU A 96 -6.66 -4.52 19.01
CA GLU A 96 -7.96 -3.99 19.38
C GLU A 96 -8.94 -4.15 18.20
N ASN A 97 -9.91 -5.05 18.37
CA ASN A 97 -11.00 -5.22 17.43
C ASN A 97 -12.15 -4.25 17.75
N ILE A 98 -12.01 -2.99 17.34
CA ILE A 98 -13.05 -1.96 17.51
C ILE A 98 -14.38 -2.30 16.81
N ALA A 99 -14.37 -3.22 15.84
CA ALA A 99 -15.57 -3.69 15.16
C ALA A 99 -16.32 -4.77 15.96
N ALA A 100 -15.69 -5.36 16.98
CA ALA A 100 -16.25 -6.49 17.74
C ALA A 100 -17.66 -6.25 18.32
N PRO A 101 -17.99 -5.06 18.87
CA PRO A 101 -19.35 -4.78 19.36
C PRO A 101 -20.43 -4.99 18.30
N TYR A 102 -20.08 -4.85 17.01
CA TYR A 102 -21.01 -4.81 15.90
C TYR A 102 -21.07 -6.10 15.08
N ILE A 103 -20.21 -7.09 15.38
CA ILE A 103 -20.13 -8.37 14.64
C ILE A 103 -21.39 -9.22 14.79
N ASN A 104 -22.07 -9.12 15.95
CA ASN A 104 -23.32 -9.83 16.23
C ASN A 104 -24.58 -9.07 15.78
N HIS A 105 -24.42 -7.91 15.15
CA HIS A 105 -25.51 -7.11 14.59
C HIS A 105 -25.73 -7.47 13.11
N THR A 106 -26.51 -6.64 12.41
CA THR A 106 -26.65 -6.72 10.95
C THR A 106 -25.30 -6.56 10.26
N ARG A 107 -25.05 -7.35 9.23
CA ARG A 107 -23.85 -7.24 8.39
C ARG A 107 -24.16 -6.27 7.22
N PRO A 108 -23.73 -4.99 7.29
CA PRO A 108 -23.98 -4.03 6.22
C PRO A 108 -23.37 -4.52 4.90
N SER A 109 -24.04 -4.20 3.80
CA SER A 109 -23.61 -4.66 2.48
C SER A 109 -22.60 -3.69 1.89
N VAL A 110 -21.50 -4.22 1.36
CA VAL A 110 -20.49 -3.45 0.64
C VAL A 110 -20.34 -4.02 -0.77
N ALA A 111 -20.41 -3.14 -1.77
CA ALA A 111 -20.23 -3.51 -3.17
C ALA A 111 -18.73 -3.59 -3.44
N ILE A 112 -18.24 -4.81 -3.63
CA ILE A 112 -16.88 -5.08 -4.08
C ILE A 112 -16.90 -4.93 -5.59
N LEU A 113 -16.66 -3.69 -6.03
CA LEU A 113 -16.84 -3.27 -7.41
C LEU A 113 -15.65 -3.69 -8.25
N ARG A 114 -15.94 -4.36 -9.37
CA ARG A 114 -14.92 -4.77 -10.35
C ARG A 114 -15.38 -4.57 -11.79
N GLU A 115 -14.38 -4.49 -12.65
CA GLU A 115 -14.51 -4.44 -14.11
C GLU A 115 -13.63 -5.54 -14.73
N GLN A 116 -13.79 -5.84 -16.01
CA GLN A 116 -12.89 -6.72 -16.76
C GLN A 116 -11.42 -6.30 -16.58
N GLY A 117 -10.59 -7.21 -16.03
CA GLY A 117 -9.17 -6.98 -15.76
C GLY A 117 -8.84 -6.56 -14.33
N VAL A 118 -9.84 -6.24 -13.50
CA VAL A 118 -9.68 -6.11 -12.04
C VAL A 118 -9.30 -7.46 -11.43
N ASN A 119 -8.34 -7.47 -10.51
CA ASN A 119 -7.76 -8.70 -9.95
C ASN A 119 -7.53 -8.69 -8.43
N GLY A 120 -7.79 -7.59 -7.73
CA GLY A 120 -7.66 -7.47 -6.27
C GLY A 120 -8.96 -7.61 -5.46
N GLN A 121 -10.06 -8.00 -6.11
CA GLN A 121 -11.39 -8.01 -5.51
C GLN A 121 -11.56 -9.07 -4.41
N GLN A 122 -10.82 -10.18 -4.46
CA GLN A 122 -11.04 -11.30 -3.53
C GLN A 122 -10.45 -11.00 -2.15
N GLU A 123 -9.22 -10.49 -2.11
CA GLU A 123 -8.60 -10.04 -0.87
C GLU A 123 -9.32 -8.82 -0.28
N MET A 124 -9.83 -7.91 -1.14
CA MET A 124 -10.68 -6.80 -0.71
C MET A 124 -11.96 -7.30 -0.04
N ALA A 125 -12.67 -8.24 -0.68
CA ALA A 125 -13.86 -8.86 -0.12
C ALA A 125 -13.55 -9.56 1.22
N ALA A 126 -12.42 -10.25 1.33
CA ALA A 126 -12.00 -10.93 2.54
C ALA A 126 -11.74 -9.97 3.70
N ALA A 127 -11.06 -8.84 3.44
CA ALA A 127 -10.78 -7.82 4.44
C ALA A 127 -12.08 -7.20 5.01
N PHE A 128 -13.00 -6.79 4.12
CA PHE A 128 -14.32 -6.29 4.54
C PHE A 128 -15.16 -7.36 5.24
N ASN A 129 -15.12 -8.60 4.78
CA ASN A 129 -15.84 -9.71 5.43
C ASN A 129 -15.35 -9.91 6.87
N LYS A 130 -14.03 -9.90 7.09
CA LYS A 130 -13.41 -10.02 8.42
C LYS A 130 -13.76 -8.83 9.33
N ALA A 131 -13.98 -7.64 8.79
CA ALA A 131 -14.47 -6.48 9.53
C ALA A 131 -15.98 -6.53 9.87
N GLY A 132 -16.72 -7.53 9.37
CA GLY A 132 -18.13 -7.74 9.68
C GLY A 132 -19.12 -7.38 8.56
N PHE A 133 -18.65 -7.02 7.36
CA PHE A 133 -19.52 -6.69 6.24
C PHE A 133 -20.04 -7.92 5.50
N ARG A 134 -21.16 -7.76 4.79
CA ARG A 134 -21.58 -8.64 3.69
C ARG A 134 -20.96 -8.11 2.40
N ALA A 135 -19.79 -8.63 2.05
CA ALA A 135 -19.14 -8.33 0.77
C ALA A 135 -19.93 -8.97 -0.39
N VAL A 136 -20.33 -8.15 -1.36
CA VAL A 136 -21.07 -8.58 -2.56
C VAL A 136 -20.21 -8.29 -3.78
N ASP A 137 -19.97 -9.30 -4.61
CA ASP A 137 -19.32 -9.12 -5.91
C ASP A 137 -20.27 -8.32 -6.83
N VAL A 138 -19.82 -7.17 -7.32
CA VAL A 138 -20.58 -6.33 -8.24
C VAL A 138 -19.72 -6.04 -9.45
N HIS A 139 -20.05 -6.66 -10.58
CA HIS A 139 -19.39 -6.34 -11.84
C HIS A 139 -20.05 -5.11 -12.49
N MET A 140 -19.29 -4.32 -13.23
CA MET A 140 -19.84 -3.17 -13.98
C MET A 140 -21.01 -3.56 -14.90
N THR A 141 -20.98 -4.75 -15.48
CA THR A 141 -22.12 -5.28 -16.28
C THR A 141 -23.40 -5.43 -15.47
N ASP A 142 -23.33 -5.71 -14.17
CA ASP A 142 -24.52 -5.81 -13.32
C ASP A 142 -25.19 -4.45 -13.13
N ILE A 143 -24.41 -3.38 -13.11
CA ILE A 143 -24.91 -2.01 -13.04
C ILE A 143 -25.42 -1.56 -14.41
N ILE A 144 -24.64 -1.80 -15.48
CA ILE A 144 -25.00 -1.44 -16.86
C ILE A 144 -26.31 -2.13 -17.29
N ASP A 145 -26.48 -3.41 -16.95
CA ASP A 145 -27.69 -4.18 -17.28
C ASP A 145 -28.85 -3.91 -16.31
N GLY A 146 -28.67 -3.04 -15.30
CA GLY A 146 -29.68 -2.73 -14.28
C GLY A 146 -30.01 -3.88 -13.34
N ARG A 147 -29.15 -4.90 -13.23
CA ARG A 147 -29.32 -6.03 -12.29
C ARG A 147 -29.07 -5.61 -10.84
N ILE A 148 -28.19 -4.63 -10.61
CA ILE A 148 -27.81 -4.11 -9.30
C ILE A 148 -27.85 -2.58 -9.31
N THR A 149 -28.42 -1.98 -8.26
CA THR A 149 -28.27 -0.57 -7.88
C THR A 149 -27.53 -0.46 -6.55
N PHE A 150 -27.14 0.77 -6.16
CA PHE A 150 -26.43 1.00 -4.89
C PHE A 150 -27.33 1.28 -3.67
N ASP A 151 -28.66 1.24 -3.83
CA ASP A 151 -29.61 1.63 -2.77
C ASP A 151 -29.49 0.77 -1.49
N GLY A 152 -29.13 -0.52 -1.64
CA GLY A 152 -28.95 -1.46 -0.54
C GLY A 152 -27.53 -1.55 0.02
N PHE A 153 -26.62 -0.68 -0.43
CA PHE A 153 -25.21 -0.70 -0.04
C PHE A 153 -24.89 0.47 0.89
N SER A 154 -24.15 0.16 1.95
CA SER A 154 -23.55 1.15 2.86
C SER A 154 -22.20 1.64 2.34
N GLY A 155 -21.60 0.91 1.39
CA GLY A 155 -20.35 1.33 0.78
C GLY A 155 -20.07 0.71 -0.59
N VAL A 156 -19.28 1.42 -1.40
CA VAL A 156 -18.77 0.96 -2.70
C VAL A 156 -17.25 0.98 -2.69
N VAL A 157 -16.63 -0.14 -3.05
CA VAL A 157 -15.18 -0.30 -3.03
C VAL A 157 -14.70 -0.66 -4.43
N ALA A 158 -14.04 0.27 -5.10
CA ALA A 158 -13.41 0.04 -6.39
C ALA A 158 -12.05 -0.64 -6.20
N CYS A 159 -11.94 -1.88 -6.69
CA CYS A 159 -10.80 -2.75 -6.43
C CYS A 159 -9.62 -2.51 -7.39
N GLY A 160 -8.43 -2.96 -6.99
CA GLY A 160 -7.22 -2.86 -7.80
C GLY A 160 -7.14 -3.91 -8.93
N GLY A 161 -6.25 -3.66 -9.89
CA GLY A 161 -5.98 -4.54 -11.03
C GLY A 161 -5.56 -3.77 -12.28
N PHE A 162 -5.88 -4.31 -13.45
CA PHE A 162 -5.55 -3.72 -14.75
C PHE A 162 -6.82 -3.69 -15.60
N SER A 163 -7.82 -2.90 -15.19
CA SER A 163 -9.07 -2.78 -15.96
C SER A 163 -8.76 -2.39 -17.40
N TYR A 164 -9.29 -3.15 -18.36
CA TYR A 164 -8.97 -3.00 -19.80
C TYR A 164 -7.46 -3.07 -20.14
N GLY A 165 -6.63 -3.68 -19.29
CA GLY A 165 -5.17 -3.72 -19.46
C GLY A 165 -4.50 -2.35 -19.35
N ASP A 166 -5.14 -1.39 -18.67
CA ASP A 166 -4.73 0.02 -18.55
C ASP A 166 -4.56 0.75 -19.88
N VAL A 167 -5.12 0.21 -20.97
CA VAL A 167 -5.17 0.86 -22.28
C VAL A 167 -6.06 2.12 -22.16
N LEU A 168 -5.61 3.22 -22.78
CA LEU A 168 -6.20 4.57 -22.66
C LEU A 168 -5.99 5.23 -21.28
N GLY A 169 -4.97 4.80 -20.53
CA GLY A 169 -4.62 5.27 -19.20
C GLY A 169 -5.29 4.43 -18.12
N ALA A 170 -4.56 4.09 -17.06
CA ALA A 170 -5.04 3.20 -16.01
C ALA A 170 -6.30 3.75 -15.33
N GLY A 171 -7.30 2.89 -15.17
CA GLY A 171 -8.65 3.25 -14.70
C GLY A 171 -9.49 4.06 -15.69
N GLY A 172 -8.94 4.47 -16.84
CA GLY A 172 -9.60 5.39 -17.78
C GLY A 172 -10.71 4.75 -18.60
N GLY A 173 -10.52 3.51 -19.07
CA GLY A 173 -11.59 2.76 -19.72
C GLY A 173 -12.78 2.53 -18.79
N TRP A 174 -12.50 2.15 -17.55
CA TRP A 174 -13.51 1.96 -16.51
C TRP A 174 -14.25 3.27 -16.18
N ALA A 175 -13.54 4.36 -15.92
CA ALA A 175 -14.15 5.67 -15.67
C ALA A 175 -15.02 6.15 -16.84
N LYS A 176 -14.55 6.02 -18.08
CA LYS A 176 -15.31 6.40 -19.27
C LYS A 176 -16.56 5.52 -19.47
N SER A 177 -16.50 4.24 -19.12
CA SER A 177 -17.68 3.36 -19.17
C SER A 177 -18.81 3.85 -18.25
N ILE A 178 -18.46 4.46 -17.12
CA ILE A 178 -19.40 5.10 -16.19
C ILE A 178 -19.92 6.41 -16.80
N LEU A 179 -19.01 7.34 -17.13
CA LEU A 179 -19.36 8.70 -17.54
C LEU A 179 -20.10 8.78 -18.89
N LEU A 180 -19.85 7.83 -19.80
CA LEU A 180 -20.48 7.81 -21.13
C LEU A 180 -21.81 7.05 -21.14
N ASN A 181 -22.22 6.45 -20.03
CA ASN A 181 -23.52 5.81 -19.86
C ASN A 181 -24.33 6.60 -18.82
N SER A 182 -25.37 7.30 -19.25
CA SER A 182 -26.14 8.20 -18.39
C SER A 182 -26.80 7.50 -17.20
N GLN A 183 -27.29 6.27 -17.38
CA GLN A 183 -27.91 5.48 -16.31
C GLN A 183 -26.88 5.11 -15.24
N VAL A 184 -25.69 4.69 -15.67
CA VAL A 184 -24.60 4.33 -14.74
C VAL A 184 -24.10 5.58 -14.04
N THR A 185 -23.90 6.69 -14.77
CA THR A 185 -23.55 7.99 -14.18
C THR A 185 -24.55 8.40 -13.11
N GLU A 186 -25.86 8.37 -13.38
CA GLU A 186 -26.90 8.68 -12.38
C GLU A 186 -26.82 7.76 -11.17
N THR A 187 -26.58 6.46 -11.37
CA THR A 187 -26.47 5.49 -10.29
C THR A 187 -25.30 5.82 -9.35
N PHE A 188 -24.13 6.17 -9.90
CA PHE A 188 -22.96 6.58 -9.11
C PHE A 188 -23.19 7.94 -8.44
N SER A 189 -23.69 8.94 -9.17
CA SER A 189 -23.98 10.28 -8.61
C SER A 189 -24.99 10.21 -7.46
N ALA A 190 -26.05 9.41 -7.60
CA ALA A 190 -27.04 9.21 -6.55
C ALA A 190 -26.43 8.55 -5.31
N PHE A 191 -25.49 7.61 -5.49
CA PHE A 191 -24.75 7.02 -4.39
C PHE A 191 -23.86 8.05 -3.68
N PHE A 192 -23.06 8.82 -4.41
CA PHE A 192 -22.15 9.81 -3.82
C PHE A 192 -22.86 11.00 -3.17
N ALA A 193 -24.13 11.25 -3.51
CA ALA A 193 -24.95 12.29 -2.89
C ALA A 193 -25.51 11.91 -1.51
N ARG A 194 -25.27 10.68 -1.03
CA ARG A 194 -25.76 10.19 0.26
C ARG A 194 -24.78 10.50 1.39
N ASP A 195 -25.32 10.92 2.53
CA ASP A 195 -24.55 11.20 3.74
C ASP A 195 -24.29 9.93 4.61
N ASP A 196 -24.95 8.82 4.31
CA ASP A 196 -24.92 7.57 5.09
C ASP A 196 -24.03 6.47 4.45
N VAL A 197 -23.16 6.84 3.50
CA VAL A 197 -22.32 5.89 2.76
C VAL A 197 -20.85 6.23 2.81
N PHE A 198 -20.03 5.24 2.47
CA PHE A 198 -18.60 5.42 2.21
C PHE A 198 -18.19 4.91 0.83
N ALA A 199 -17.05 5.37 0.34
CA ALA A 199 -16.43 4.84 -0.87
C ALA A 199 -14.92 4.71 -0.70
N LEU A 200 -14.36 3.62 -1.23
CA LEU A 200 -12.92 3.38 -1.22
C LEU A 200 -12.43 3.01 -2.61
N GLY A 201 -11.46 3.74 -3.13
CA GLY A 201 -10.73 3.36 -4.35
C GLY A 201 -9.32 2.93 -4.03
N VAL A 202 -8.95 1.69 -4.39
CA VAL A 202 -7.58 1.17 -4.19
C VAL A 202 -6.91 0.88 -5.54
N CYS A 203 -5.69 1.39 -5.73
CA CYS A 203 -4.89 1.24 -6.94
C CYS A 203 -5.67 1.58 -8.23
N ASN A 204 -6.15 0.58 -8.98
CA ASN A 204 -6.95 0.82 -10.19
C ASN A 204 -8.32 1.45 -9.90
N GLY A 205 -8.91 1.15 -8.74
CA GLY A 205 -10.10 1.85 -8.27
C GLY A 205 -9.81 3.29 -7.82
N CYS A 206 -8.62 3.57 -7.27
CA CYS A 206 -8.17 4.93 -6.97
C CYS A 206 -8.07 5.76 -8.25
N GLN A 207 -7.39 5.20 -9.26
CA GLN A 207 -7.28 5.80 -10.59
C GLN A 207 -8.65 6.04 -11.20
N MET A 208 -9.55 5.06 -11.19
CA MET A 208 -10.90 5.20 -11.75
C MET A 208 -11.69 6.31 -11.03
N PHE A 209 -11.72 6.31 -9.70
CA PHE A 209 -12.39 7.33 -8.91
C PHE A 209 -11.85 8.73 -9.14
N SER A 210 -10.52 8.89 -9.25
CA SER A 210 -9.93 10.20 -9.55
C SER A 210 -10.32 10.71 -10.93
N GLN A 211 -10.67 9.82 -11.86
CA GLN A 211 -11.15 10.21 -13.18
C GLN A 211 -12.63 10.59 -13.25
N ILE A 212 -13.45 10.13 -12.30
CA ILE A 212 -14.87 10.48 -12.18
C ILE A 212 -15.13 11.50 -11.05
N LYS A 213 -14.09 12.19 -10.57
CA LYS A 213 -14.20 13.11 -9.42
C LYS A 213 -15.27 14.19 -9.58
N ASP A 214 -15.61 14.58 -10.82
CA ASP A 214 -16.63 15.61 -11.10
C ASP A 214 -18.05 15.21 -10.67
N ILE A 215 -18.30 13.91 -10.44
CA ILE A 215 -19.56 13.40 -9.87
C ILE A 215 -19.43 12.97 -8.40
N ILE A 216 -18.29 13.25 -7.76
CA ILE A 216 -18.01 12.95 -6.36
C ILE A 216 -17.93 14.27 -5.58
N PRO A 217 -18.85 14.54 -4.64
CA PRO A 217 -18.81 15.76 -3.85
C PRO A 217 -17.50 15.90 -3.06
N ASN A 218 -16.96 17.12 -3.03
CA ASN A 218 -15.78 17.49 -2.23
C ASN A 218 -14.49 16.74 -2.63
N ALA A 219 -14.37 16.32 -3.90
CA ALA A 219 -13.22 15.62 -4.47
C ALA A 219 -12.37 16.48 -5.41
N GLU A 220 -12.56 17.81 -5.41
CA GLU A 220 -11.96 18.75 -6.34
C GLU A 220 -10.43 18.63 -6.36
N HIS A 221 -9.84 18.45 -5.18
CA HIS A 221 -8.39 18.36 -4.97
C HIS A 221 -7.75 17.03 -5.39
N TRP A 222 -8.53 16.04 -5.83
CA TRP A 222 -7.97 14.76 -6.25
C TRP A 222 -7.14 14.89 -7.54
N PRO A 223 -5.93 14.28 -7.56
CA PRO A 223 -5.04 14.34 -8.70
C PRO A 223 -5.45 13.38 -9.81
N ARG A 224 -4.82 13.52 -10.97
CA ARG A 224 -4.73 12.42 -11.94
C ARG A 224 -3.52 11.56 -11.57
N PHE A 225 -3.61 10.26 -11.81
CA PHE A 225 -2.50 9.34 -11.61
C PHE A 225 -1.93 8.95 -12.97
N HIS A 226 -0.61 9.06 -13.10
CA HIS A 226 0.12 8.84 -14.34
C HIS A 226 1.25 7.85 -14.13
N ARG A 227 1.92 7.48 -15.22
CA ARG A 227 3.13 6.65 -15.22
C ARG A 227 4.11 7.09 -14.13
N ASN A 228 4.63 6.11 -13.40
CA ASN A 228 5.64 6.29 -12.37
C ASN A 228 6.86 7.02 -12.95
N PHE A 229 7.53 7.84 -12.16
CA PHE A 229 8.75 8.53 -12.57
C PHE A 229 9.89 7.57 -12.96
N SER A 230 9.90 6.36 -12.39
CA SER A 230 10.83 5.28 -12.78
C SER A 230 10.60 4.76 -14.20
N GLU A 231 9.48 5.12 -14.84
CA GLU A 231 8.99 4.55 -16.10
C GLU A 231 8.71 3.03 -16.03
N GLN A 232 8.67 2.45 -14.82
CA GLN A 232 8.54 1.02 -14.57
C GLN A 232 7.37 0.70 -13.64
N PHE A 233 6.88 -0.55 -13.72
CA PHE A 233 5.97 -1.10 -12.72
C PHE A 233 6.72 -1.37 -11.41
N GLU A 234 6.22 -0.83 -10.31
CA GLU A 234 6.83 -1.01 -8.98
C GLU A 234 6.02 -1.99 -8.13
N ALA A 235 6.65 -3.11 -7.78
CA ALA A 235 6.17 -4.06 -6.79
C ALA A 235 7.05 -3.98 -5.53
N ARG A 236 6.59 -3.24 -4.52
CA ARG A 236 7.41 -2.88 -3.35
C ARG A 236 6.65 -3.10 -2.05
N LEU A 237 7.39 -3.36 -0.97
CA LEU A 237 6.91 -3.08 0.38
C LEU A 237 7.47 -1.72 0.77
N SER A 238 6.66 -0.67 0.59
CA SER A 238 7.02 0.71 0.93
C SER A 238 6.48 1.06 2.31
N THR A 239 6.90 2.18 2.88
CA THR A 239 6.33 2.67 4.15
C THR A 239 5.58 3.96 3.91
N VAL A 240 4.42 4.11 4.56
CA VAL A 240 3.65 5.34 4.54
C VAL A 240 3.43 5.88 5.94
N GLU A 241 3.43 7.20 6.08
CA GLU A 241 2.87 7.91 7.21
C GLU A 241 1.36 8.08 6.99
N VAL A 242 0.57 7.75 8.01
CA VAL A 242 -0.86 8.08 8.03
C VAL A 242 -1.05 9.50 8.51
N MET A 243 -1.52 10.36 7.60
CA MET A 243 -1.72 11.78 7.87
C MET A 243 -3.04 12.00 8.61
N LYS A 244 -3.07 13.01 9.49
CA LYS A 244 -4.34 13.51 10.03
C LYS A 244 -5.20 14.07 8.92
N SER A 245 -6.36 13.45 8.69
CA SER A 245 -7.31 13.82 7.65
C SER A 245 -8.76 13.47 8.07
N PRO A 246 -9.79 13.97 7.35
CA PRO A 246 -11.18 13.59 7.60
C PRO A 246 -11.51 12.11 7.33
N SER A 247 -10.61 11.34 6.72
CA SER A 247 -10.91 9.99 6.22
C SER A 247 -11.49 9.11 7.32
N ILE A 248 -12.72 8.62 7.11
CA ILE A 248 -13.37 7.70 8.05
C ILE A 248 -12.60 6.38 8.17
N PHE A 249 -11.86 6.00 7.13
CA PHE A 249 -11.07 4.77 7.09
C PHE A 249 -9.84 4.83 7.99
N LEU A 250 -9.28 6.02 8.23
CA LEU A 250 -7.97 6.18 8.88
C LEU A 250 -8.05 6.79 10.28
N GLN A 251 -9.26 6.91 10.84
CA GLN A 251 -9.49 7.41 12.19
C GLN A 251 -8.70 6.61 13.23
N GLY A 252 -7.95 7.34 14.06
CA GLY A 252 -7.12 6.77 15.14
C GLY A 252 -5.84 6.10 14.64
N MET A 253 -5.52 6.20 13.34
CA MET A 253 -4.27 5.69 12.77
C MET A 253 -3.25 6.81 12.52
N GLU A 254 -3.63 8.08 12.72
CA GLU A 254 -2.80 9.25 12.42
C GLU A 254 -1.46 9.19 13.15
N GLY A 255 -0.38 9.56 12.43
CA GLY A 255 1.00 9.50 12.93
C GLY A 255 1.63 8.12 12.88
N SER A 256 0.90 7.06 12.51
CA SER A 256 1.50 5.74 12.31
C SER A 256 2.40 5.70 11.07
N LEU A 257 3.53 5.01 11.18
CA LEU A 257 4.38 4.61 10.05
C LEU A 257 4.10 3.14 9.74
N LEU A 258 3.49 2.87 8.59
CA LEU A 258 2.97 1.56 8.23
C LEU A 258 3.59 1.03 6.93
N PRO A 259 4.19 -0.17 6.93
CA PRO A 259 4.54 -0.86 5.71
C PRO A 259 3.28 -1.18 4.92
N VAL A 260 3.31 -0.94 3.61
CA VAL A 260 2.18 -1.14 2.72
C VAL A 260 2.61 -1.73 1.38
N ALA A 261 1.78 -2.60 0.81
CA ALA A 261 2.04 -3.21 -0.47
C ALA A 261 1.81 -2.19 -1.60
N VAL A 262 2.81 -1.99 -2.43
CA VAL A 262 2.76 -1.15 -3.63
C VAL A 262 2.88 -2.06 -4.85
N SER A 263 2.01 -1.87 -5.84
CA SER A 263 1.94 -2.73 -7.04
C SER A 263 1.31 -1.98 -8.21
N HIS A 264 1.99 -0.96 -8.74
CA HIS A 264 1.44 -0.13 -9.82
C HIS A 264 2.51 0.40 -10.79
N GLY A 265 2.14 0.60 -12.05
CA GLY A 265 2.95 1.29 -13.07
C GLY A 265 2.53 2.75 -13.32
N GLU A 266 1.31 3.11 -12.92
CA GLU A 266 0.73 4.45 -13.09
C GLU A 266 0.23 5.03 -11.76
N GLY A 267 1.10 5.14 -10.76
CA GLY A 267 0.73 5.63 -9.42
C GLY A 267 1.17 7.04 -9.08
N ARG A 268 1.82 7.76 -10.01
CA ARG A 268 2.35 9.10 -9.75
C ARG A 268 1.22 10.13 -9.76
N ALA A 269 1.01 10.82 -8.65
CA ALA A 269 0.03 11.89 -8.54
C ALA A 269 0.49 13.15 -9.31
N VAL A 270 -0.39 13.67 -10.16
CA VAL A 270 -0.18 14.88 -10.95
C VAL A 270 -1.29 15.89 -10.65
N PHE A 271 -0.91 17.00 -10.04
CA PHE A 271 -1.80 18.09 -9.61
C PHE A 271 -1.81 19.29 -10.56
N ALA A 272 -0.69 19.57 -11.21
CA ALA A 272 -0.52 20.76 -12.06
C ALA A 272 -1.50 20.79 -13.24
N GLU A 273 -1.83 19.64 -13.81
CA GLU A 273 -2.83 19.49 -14.89
C GLU A 273 -4.25 19.88 -14.45
N GLN A 274 -4.50 19.92 -13.14
CA GLN A 274 -5.76 20.33 -12.53
C GLN A 274 -5.70 21.77 -12.01
N GLY A 275 -4.60 22.49 -12.25
CA GLY A 275 -4.39 23.86 -11.76
C GLY A 275 -4.13 23.95 -10.26
N HIS A 276 -3.81 22.84 -9.60
CA HIS A 276 -3.55 22.81 -8.16
C HIS A 276 -2.06 22.91 -7.85
N ASP A 277 -1.73 23.77 -6.88
CA ASP A 277 -0.45 23.76 -6.20
C ASP A 277 -0.41 22.62 -5.17
N VAL A 278 0.69 21.89 -5.10
CA VAL A 278 0.84 20.72 -4.21
C VAL A 278 0.74 21.17 -2.76
N GLN A 279 1.34 22.30 -2.39
CA GLN A 279 1.26 22.79 -1.02
C GLN A 279 -0.17 23.18 -0.66
N ALA A 280 -0.89 23.85 -1.56
CA ALA A 280 -2.31 24.14 -1.35
C ALA A 280 -3.14 22.87 -1.11
N VAL A 281 -2.90 21.78 -1.84
CA VAL A 281 -3.57 20.48 -1.61
C VAL A 281 -3.23 19.91 -0.24
N VAL A 282 -1.96 19.98 0.16
CA VAL A 282 -1.54 19.57 1.51
C VAL A 282 -2.28 20.37 2.59
N ASP A 283 -2.40 21.68 2.40
CA ASP A 283 -3.00 22.60 3.38
C ASP A 283 -4.52 22.39 3.54
N THR A 284 -5.18 21.72 2.59
CA THR A 284 -6.59 21.31 2.74
C THR A 284 -6.80 20.29 3.88
N GLY A 285 -5.75 19.58 4.29
CA GLY A 285 -5.87 18.48 5.25
C GLY A 285 -6.52 17.20 4.68
N THR A 286 -6.73 17.13 3.36
CA THR A 286 -7.35 15.95 2.71
C THR A 286 -6.34 14.88 2.29
N VAL A 287 -5.03 15.18 2.32
CA VAL A 287 -3.98 14.18 2.11
C VAL A 287 -4.00 13.20 3.28
N SER A 288 -4.20 11.92 3.00
CA SER A 288 -4.38 10.88 4.03
C SER A 288 -3.19 9.94 4.18
N LEU A 289 -2.36 9.77 3.14
CA LEU A 289 -1.15 8.95 3.17
C LEU A 289 0.01 9.61 2.42
N ARG A 290 1.21 9.51 2.99
CA ARG A 290 2.47 9.90 2.33
C ARG A 290 3.51 8.81 2.44
N TYR A 291 4.27 8.57 1.38
CA TYR A 291 5.47 7.73 1.46
C TYR A 291 6.52 8.37 2.37
N VAL A 292 7.21 7.52 3.13
CA VAL A 292 8.34 7.91 4.00
C VAL A 292 9.56 7.05 3.73
N ASP A 293 10.73 7.64 3.99
CA ASP A 293 12.00 6.93 3.98
C ASP A 293 12.19 6.10 5.26
N HIS A 294 13.30 5.37 5.34
CA HIS A 294 13.64 4.56 6.50
C HIS A 294 13.96 5.37 7.77
N ALA A 295 14.10 6.70 7.67
CA ALA A 295 14.22 7.61 8.80
C ALA A 295 12.86 8.17 9.24
N GLY A 296 11.75 7.77 8.61
CA GLY A 296 10.40 8.25 8.89
C GLY A 296 10.12 9.66 8.36
N LYS A 297 10.94 10.17 7.43
CA LYS A 297 10.71 11.47 6.79
C LYS A 297 9.96 11.27 5.48
N VAL A 298 9.13 12.26 5.11
CA VAL A 298 8.44 12.26 3.81
C VAL A 298 9.46 12.01 2.69
N ALA A 299 9.20 10.97 1.90
CA ALA A 299 10.11 10.54 0.85
C ALA A 299 9.91 11.34 -0.43
N GLU A 300 10.99 11.95 -0.90
CA GLU A 300 11.09 12.53 -2.24
C GLU A 300 11.86 11.61 -3.20
N ASP A 301 12.77 10.81 -2.66
CA ASP A 301 13.66 9.94 -3.44
C ASP A 301 13.08 8.54 -3.67
N TYR A 302 13.44 7.97 -4.81
CA TYR A 302 13.19 6.57 -5.14
C TYR A 302 14.20 5.65 -4.41
N PRO A 303 13.83 4.43 -3.97
CA PRO A 303 12.52 3.78 -4.12
C PRO A 303 11.57 3.99 -2.92
N TYR A 304 11.97 4.80 -1.92
CA TYR A 304 11.12 5.07 -0.75
C TYR A 304 9.79 5.70 -1.17
N ASN A 305 9.85 6.65 -2.11
CA ASN A 305 8.73 7.09 -2.93
C ASN A 305 8.80 6.35 -4.28
N PRO A 306 8.03 5.27 -4.47
CA PRO A 306 8.20 4.38 -5.62
C PRO A 306 7.75 4.99 -6.96
N ASN A 307 6.87 5.99 -6.94
CA ASN A 307 6.29 6.55 -8.17
C ASN A 307 6.71 8.00 -8.46
N GLY A 308 7.36 8.68 -7.53
CA GLY A 308 7.75 10.08 -7.67
C GLY A 308 6.58 11.05 -7.50
N SER A 309 5.53 10.66 -6.76
CA SER A 309 4.47 11.59 -6.37
C SER A 309 5.04 12.76 -5.55
N PRO A 310 4.65 14.01 -5.82
CA PRO A 310 5.14 15.15 -5.06
C PRO A 310 4.68 15.08 -3.60
N ALA A 311 5.52 15.54 -2.68
CA ALA A 311 5.32 15.48 -1.22
C ALA A 311 4.98 14.06 -0.70
N GLY A 312 5.44 13.01 -1.40
CA GLY A 312 5.16 11.62 -1.06
C GLY A 312 3.68 11.21 -1.19
N ILE A 313 2.80 12.06 -1.73
CA ILE A 313 1.35 11.86 -1.66
C ILE A 313 0.93 10.55 -2.36
N THR A 314 0.20 9.71 -1.64
CA THR A 314 -0.28 8.43 -2.19
C THR A 314 -1.69 8.03 -1.75
N GLY A 315 -2.31 8.80 -0.85
CA GLY A 315 -3.71 8.67 -0.47
C GLY A 315 -4.33 10.03 -0.20
N LEU A 316 -5.59 10.19 -0.61
CA LEU A 316 -6.40 11.38 -0.37
C LEU A 316 -7.82 10.98 0.04
N THR A 317 -8.51 11.85 0.75
CA THR A 317 -9.93 11.75 1.07
C THR A 317 -10.69 12.96 0.53
N THR A 318 -12.02 12.93 0.57
CA THR A 318 -12.86 14.13 0.42
C THR A 318 -12.92 14.92 1.72
N GLU A 319 -13.34 16.19 1.65
CA GLU A 319 -13.51 17.04 2.85
C GLU A 319 -14.51 16.45 3.86
N SER A 320 -15.53 15.74 3.38
CA SER A 320 -16.48 15.02 4.25
C SER A 320 -15.89 13.75 4.89
N GLY A 321 -14.77 13.25 4.38
CA GLY A 321 -14.10 12.06 4.90
C GLY A 321 -14.64 10.71 4.43
N GLN A 322 -15.82 10.70 3.80
CA GLN A 322 -16.53 9.47 3.43
C GLN A 322 -15.91 8.73 2.24
N PHE A 323 -15.24 9.47 1.35
CA PHE A 323 -14.67 8.92 0.13
C PHE A 323 -13.16 9.03 0.18
N THR A 324 -12.46 7.90 0.15
CA THR A 324 -11.00 7.84 0.21
C THR A 324 -10.46 7.08 -0.99
N ILE A 325 -9.38 7.59 -1.58
CA ILE A 325 -8.64 6.94 -2.65
C ILE A 325 -7.17 6.78 -2.26
N MET A 326 -6.58 5.65 -2.59
CA MET A 326 -5.16 5.39 -2.33
C MET A 326 -4.55 4.43 -3.35
N MET A 327 -3.29 4.67 -3.70
CA MET A 327 -2.55 3.78 -4.62
C MET A 327 -2.05 2.49 -3.96
N PRO A 328 -1.56 2.49 -2.71
CA PRO A 328 -1.13 1.26 -2.04
C PRO A 328 -2.29 0.33 -1.70
N HIS A 329 -1.98 -0.94 -1.42
CA HIS A 329 -2.94 -2.03 -1.18
C HIS A 329 -3.02 -2.47 0.29
N PRO A 330 -3.79 -1.78 1.15
CA PRO A 330 -4.00 -2.20 2.54
C PRO A 330 -4.69 -3.57 2.65
N GLU A 331 -5.54 -3.92 1.69
CA GLU A 331 -6.27 -5.20 1.62
C GLU A 331 -5.38 -6.39 1.29
N ARG A 332 -4.16 -6.15 0.79
CA ARG A 332 -3.16 -7.22 0.60
C ARG A 332 -2.36 -7.50 1.87
N LEU A 333 -2.52 -6.68 2.91
CA LEU A 333 -1.76 -6.71 4.15
C LEU A 333 -2.66 -6.59 5.39
N PHE A 334 -3.92 -7.03 5.31
CA PHE A 334 -4.80 -7.04 6.47
C PHE A 334 -4.47 -8.18 7.45
N ARG A 335 -3.71 -9.19 7.02
CA ARG A 335 -3.16 -10.25 7.88
C ARG A 335 -1.66 -10.07 8.01
N SER A 336 -1.13 -10.27 9.21
CA SER A 336 0.30 -10.12 9.49
C SER A 336 1.16 -11.06 8.62
N VAL A 337 0.69 -12.29 8.38
CA VAL A 337 1.39 -13.30 7.56
C VAL A 337 1.55 -12.90 6.08
N GLN A 338 0.80 -11.90 5.61
CA GLN A 338 0.89 -11.41 4.22
C GLN A 338 2.02 -10.40 4.02
N TYR A 339 2.60 -9.87 5.10
CA TYR A 339 3.71 -8.93 5.01
C TYR A 339 4.99 -9.64 4.56
N SER A 340 5.68 -9.06 3.57
CA SER A 340 7.03 -9.50 3.18
C SER A 340 8.03 -9.35 4.36
N TRP A 341 7.84 -8.30 5.17
CA TRP A 341 8.51 -8.11 6.45
C TRP A 341 7.56 -7.43 7.43
N LYS A 342 7.59 -7.85 8.70
CA LYS A 342 6.86 -7.26 9.82
C LYS A 342 7.66 -7.42 11.12
N PRO A 343 7.32 -6.67 12.18
CA PRO A 343 7.78 -7.00 13.52
C PRO A 343 7.28 -8.38 13.97
N ASP A 344 8.12 -9.10 14.74
CA ASP A 344 7.86 -10.49 15.15
C ASP A 344 6.67 -10.58 16.12
N GLU A 345 6.48 -9.55 16.94
CA GLU A 345 5.46 -9.49 18.00
C GLU A 345 4.02 -9.35 17.49
N TRP A 346 3.81 -9.10 16.19
CA TRP A 346 2.48 -9.00 15.62
C TRP A 346 1.78 -10.36 15.58
N GLY A 347 0.54 -10.38 16.09
CA GLY A 347 -0.38 -11.53 16.06
C GLY A 347 -0.95 -11.81 14.67
N GLU A 348 -2.23 -12.18 14.56
CA GLU A 348 -2.86 -12.53 13.28
C GLU A 348 -3.14 -11.30 12.39
N ASP A 349 -3.58 -10.20 13.00
CA ASP A 349 -4.01 -9.02 12.26
C ASP A 349 -2.82 -8.15 11.85
N GLY A 350 -2.81 -7.72 10.59
CA GLY A 350 -1.95 -6.64 10.13
C GLY A 350 -2.50 -5.29 10.57
N ALA A 351 -1.64 -4.27 10.65
CA ALA A 351 -2.05 -2.93 11.04
C ALA A 351 -3.18 -2.36 10.15
N TRP A 352 -3.18 -2.69 8.86
CA TRP A 352 -4.22 -2.26 7.91
C TRP A 352 -5.60 -2.85 8.18
N MET A 353 -5.74 -3.87 9.05
CA MET A 353 -7.05 -4.39 9.46
C MET A 353 -7.90 -3.31 10.16
N ARG A 354 -7.26 -2.35 10.85
CA ARG A 354 -7.94 -1.21 11.50
C ARG A 354 -8.76 -0.40 10.50
N MET A 355 -8.28 -0.23 9.28
CA MET A 355 -8.94 0.54 8.23
C MET A 355 -10.34 0.01 7.89
N PHE A 356 -10.46 -1.30 7.74
CA PHE A 356 -11.73 -1.96 7.43
C PHE A 356 -12.67 -1.98 8.66
N ARG A 357 -12.09 -2.07 9.86
CA ARG A 357 -12.85 -1.96 11.12
C ARG A 357 -13.41 -0.56 11.32
N ASN A 358 -12.65 0.49 11.00
CA ASN A 358 -13.11 1.87 11.05
C ASN A 358 -14.33 2.08 10.12
N ALA A 359 -14.30 1.52 8.91
CA ALA A 359 -15.46 1.53 8.02
C ALA A 359 -16.68 0.85 8.65
N ARG A 360 -16.48 -0.26 9.39
CA ARG A 360 -17.57 -0.94 10.11
C ARG A 360 -18.19 -0.04 11.18
N VAL A 361 -17.36 0.67 11.94
CA VAL A 361 -17.80 1.61 12.99
C VAL A 361 -18.56 2.79 12.40
N PHE A 362 -18.14 3.29 11.23
CA PHE A 362 -18.78 4.44 10.59
C PHE A 362 -20.24 4.17 10.16
N VAL A 363 -20.57 2.92 9.77
CA VAL A 363 -21.91 2.56 9.27
C VAL A 363 -22.86 2.04 10.35
N ASP A 364 -22.47 2.09 11.62
CA ASP A 364 -23.36 1.91 12.78
C ASP A 364 -23.66 3.26 13.43
#